data_AF-A0A2A4ZPE2-F1
#
_entry.id   AF-A0A2A4ZPE2-F1
#
_cell.length_a   1.000
_cell.length_b   1.000
_cell.length_c   1.000
_cell.angle_alpha   90.00
_cell.angle_beta   90.00
_cell.angle_gamma   90.00
#
_symmetry.space_group_name_H-M   'P 1'
#
loop_
_entity.id
_entity.type
_entity.pdbx_description
1 polymer ?
#
loop_
_entity_poly.entity_id
_entity_poly.type
_entity_poly.pdbx_seq_one_letter_code
_entity_poly.pdbx_strand_id
1 'polypeptide(L)'
;MKKFKYIQDIDDWLDPMSFEEFWYAVEPFDLVLQDRDHCAEQIAGGEVAEDTVLSVLKYMARRELTDRQGLKRRPVTPWLQLVESH
;
A
#
# COMPACT_ATOMS: atom_id res chain seq x y z
N MET A 1 -0.60 -17.03 -0.79
CA MET A 1 -0.11 -15.65 -0.54
C MET A 1 0.33 -15.03 -1.86
N LYS A 2 -0.20 -13.84 -2.21
CA LYS A 2 0.12 -13.15 -3.46
C LYS A 2 1.58 -12.69 -3.45
N LYS A 3 2.28 -12.85 -4.58
CA LYS A 3 3.68 -12.42 -4.75
C LYS A 3 3.71 -11.18 -5.63
N PHE A 4 4.45 -10.17 -5.19
CA PHE A 4 4.69 -8.95 -5.95
C PHE A 4 6.07 -9.02 -6.59
N LYS A 5 6.23 -8.42 -7.77
CA LYS A 5 7.51 -8.30 -8.46
C LYS A 5 8.18 -6.96 -8.11
N TYR A 6 7.39 -5.91 -7.95
CA TYR A 6 7.87 -4.56 -7.63
C TYR A 6 7.03 -3.89 -6.56
N ILE A 7 7.58 -2.84 -5.95
CA ILE A 7 6.87 -2.00 -4.97
C ILE A 7 5.57 -1.45 -5.56
N GLN A 8 5.62 -0.98 -6.81
CA GLN A 8 4.44 -0.44 -7.51
C GLN A 8 3.34 -1.48 -7.70
N ASP A 9 3.65 -2.79 -7.73
CA ASP A 9 2.60 -3.82 -7.81
C ASP A 9 1.76 -3.86 -6.53
N ILE A 10 2.32 -3.42 -5.39
CA ILE A 10 1.59 -3.28 -4.13
C ILE A 10 0.76 -2.00 -4.16
N ASP A 11 1.34 -0.89 -4.61
CA ASP A 11 0.61 0.39 -4.76
C ASP A 11 -0.62 0.19 -5.67
N ASP A 12 -0.42 -0.36 -6.88
CA ASP A 12 -1.49 -0.65 -7.86
C ASP A 12 -2.58 -1.58 -7.29
N TRP A 13 -2.21 -2.45 -6.34
CA TRP A 13 -3.14 -3.39 -5.72
C TRP A 13 -3.93 -2.76 -4.58
N LEU A 14 -3.28 -1.96 -3.72
CA LEU A 14 -3.90 -1.35 -2.55
C LEU A 14 -4.71 -0.10 -2.88
N ASP A 15 -4.29 0.69 -3.87
CA ASP A 15 -4.88 2.00 -4.19
C ASP A 15 -6.41 1.99 -4.32
N PRO A 16 -7.05 1.09 -5.10
CA PRO A 16 -8.50 1.12 -5.30
C PRO A 16 -9.32 0.55 -4.13
N MET A 17 -8.68 -0.05 -3.11
CA MET A 17 -9.41 -0.75 -2.05
C MET A 17 -10.10 0.21 -1.10
N SER A 18 -11.32 -0.13 -0.70
CA SER A 18 -11.99 0.42 0.48
C SER A 18 -11.36 -0.08 1.79
N PHE A 19 -11.76 0.49 2.92
CA PHE A 19 -11.31 0.06 4.25
C PHE A 19 -11.56 -1.43 4.52
N GLU A 20 -12.76 -1.91 4.19
CA GLU A 20 -13.14 -3.32 4.38
C GLU A 20 -12.37 -4.26 3.46
N GLU A 21 -12.25 -3.90 2.17
CA GLU A 21 -11.48 -4.70 1.21
C GLU A 21 -10.00 -4.78 1.57
N PHE A 22 -9.43 -3.69 2.11
CA PHE A 22 -8.06 -3.66 2.59
C PHE A 22 -7.82 -4.74 3.64
N TRP A 23 -8.63 -4.79 4.70
CA TRP A 23 -8.44 -5.75 5.80
C TRP A 23 -8.56 -7.20 5.35
N TYR A 24 -9.56 -7.50 4.51
CA TYR A 24 -9.70 -8.82 3.94
C TYR A 24 -8.51 -9.21 3.04
N ALA A 25 -8.01 -8.26 2.25
CA ALA A 25 -6.91 -8.50 1.32
C ALA A 25 -5.55 -8.69 2.01
N VAL A 26 -5.31 -8.02 3.14
CA VAL A 26 -4.04 -8.09 3.86
C VAL A 26 -3.98 -9.20 4.91
N GLU A 27 -5.12 -9.76 5.36
CA GLU A 27 -5.20 -10.84 6.35
C GLU A 27 -4.21 -11.99 6.08
N PRO A 28 -4.07 -12.54 4.86
CA PRO A 28 -3.18 -13.68 4.61
C PRO A 28 -1.69 -13.39 4.75
N PHE A 29 -1.32 -12.12 4.91
CA PHE A 29 0.06 -11.70 5.07
C PHE A 29 0.46 -11.51 6.54
N ASP A 30 -0.49 -11.48 7.48
CA ASP A 30 -0.23 -11.31 8.91
C ASP A 30 0.72 -10.12 9.17
N LEU A 31 0.28 -8.93 8.71
CA LEU A 31 1.06 -7.68 8.77
C LEU A 31 0.96 -7.05 10.17
N VAL A 32 2.03 -6.39 10.60
CA VAL A 32 2.09 -5.64 11.86
C VAL A 32 1.52 -4.24 11.61
N LEU A 33 0.19 -4.15 11.64
CA LEU A 33 -0.57 -2.90 11.46
C LEU A 33 -1.18 -2.43 12.78
N GLN A 34 -1.75 -1.22 12.78
CA GLN A 34 -2.67 -0.82 13.85
C GLN A 34 -3.88 -1.76 13.88
N ASP A 35 -4.51 -1.87 15.04
CA ASP A 35 -5.70 -2.72 15.21
C ASP A 35 -6.88 -2.21 14.37
N ARG A 36 -7.62 -3.14 13.75
CA ARG A 36 -8.76 -2.80 12.89
C ARG A 36 -9.87 -2.09 13.65
N ASP A 37 -10.20 -2.57 14.85
CA ASP A 37 -11.30 -2.03 15.64
C ASP A 37 -10.94 -0.63 16.12
N HIS A 38 -9.68 -0.42 16.53
CA HIS A 38 -9.19 0.92 16.86
C HIS A 38 -9.32 1.91 15.69
N CYS A 39 -8.94 1.50 14.47
CA CYS A 39 -9.12 2.33 13.28
C CYS A 39 -10.61 2.61 13.00
N ALA A 40 -11.47 1.60 13.15
CA ALA A 40 -12.92 1.76 12.94
C ALA A 40 -13.54 2.73 13.96
N GLU A 41 -13.10 2.68 15.22
CA GLU A 41 -13.53 3.60 16.28
C GLU A 41 -13.14 5.05 15.96
N GLN A 42 -11.91 5.30 15.50
CA GLN A 42 -11.45 6.64 15.11
C GLN A 42 -12.28 7.23 13.95
N ILE A 43 -12.64 6.39 12.98
CA ILE A 43 -13.48 6.77 11.85
C ILE A 43 -14.91 7.08 12.33
N ALA A 44 -15.50 6.18 13.11
CA ALA A 44 -16.87 6.34 13.63
C ALA A 44 -17.01 7.52 14.59
N GLY A 45 -15.97 7.80 15.38
CA GLY A 45 -15.88 8.96 16.26
C GLY A 45 -15.63 10.28 15.53
N GLY A 46 -15.28 10.24 14.23
CA GLY A 46 -14.96 11.42 13.43
C GLY A 46 -13.64 12.10 13.83
N GLU A 47 -12.78 11.40 14.58
CA GLU A 47 -11.47 11.90 14.99
C GLU A 47 -10.53 12.03 13.78
N VAL A 48 -10.63 11.08 12.86
CA VAL A 48 -9.83 11.01 11.64
C VAL A 48 -10.72 10.59 10.47
N ALA A 49 -10.57 11.25 9.32
CA ALA A 49 -11.28 10.86 8.10
C ALA A 49 -10.84 9.47 7.62
N GLU A 50 -11.78 8.67 7.14
CA GLU A 50 -11.53 7.31 6.62
C GLU A 50 -10.40 7.29 5.59
N ASP A 51 -10.41 8.20 4.62
CA ASP A 51 -9.36 8.30 3.59
C ASP A 51 -7.96 8.50 4.20
N THR A 52 -7.86 9.24 5.30
CA THR A 52 -6.58 9.47 5.98
C THR A 52 -6.12 8.20 6.69
N VAL A 53 -6.99 7.55 7.46
CA VAL A 53 -6.69 6.26 8.11
C VAL A 53 -6.25 5.23 7.07
N LEU A 54 -7.02 5.11 5.99
CA LEU A 54 -6.78 4.15 4.93
C LEU A 54 -5.47 4.45 4.18
N SER A 55 -5.14 5.72 3.92
CA SER A 55 -3.87 6.10 3.29
C SER A 55 -2.66 5.67 4.14
N VAL A 56 -2.75 5.82 5.46
CA VAL A 56 -1.69 5.43 6.40
C VAL A 56 -1.57 3.92 6.47
N LEU A 57 -2.69 3.19 6.56
CA LEU A 57 -2.71 1.73 6.55
C LEU A 57 -2.11 1.16 5.26
N LYS A 58 -2.49 1.68 4.09
CA LYS A 58 -1.94 1.28 2.79
C LYS A 58 -0.43 1.54 2.71
N TYR A 59 0.04 2.68 3.24
CA TYR A 59 1.47 2.98 3.33
C TYR A 59 2.23 1.98 4.22
N MET A 60 1.70 1.65 5.39
CA MET A 60 2.31 0.68 6.32
C MET A 60 2.35 -0.71 5.69
N ALA A 61 1.24 -1.17 5.11
CA ALA A 61 1.19 -2.46 4.43
C ALA A 61 2.19 -2.55 3.27
N ARG A 62 2.30 -1.50 2.45
CA ARG A 62 3.31 -1.44 1.38
C ARG A 62 4.72 -1.56 1.93
N ARG A 63 5.05 -0.81 2.98
CA ARG A 63 6.37 -0.83 3.59
C ARG A 63 6.73 -2.23 4.06
N GLU A 64 5.85 -2.85 4.82
CA GLU A 64 6.11 -4.16 5.39
C GLU A 64 6.18 -5.26 4.32
N LEU A 65 5.27 -5.25 3.33
CA LEU A 65 5.32 -6.19 2.20
C LEU A 65 6.59 -6.01 1.35
N THR A 66 7.04 -4.77 1.16
CA THR A 66 8.31 -4.46 0.49
C THR A 66 9.49 -5.07 1.23
N ASP A 67 9.54 -4.87 2.54
CA ASP A 67 10.63 -5.36 3.39
C ASP A 67 10.62 -6.90 3.45
N ARG A 68 9.45 -7.53 3.65
CA ARG A 68 9.29 -9.00 3.71
C ARG A 68 9.61 -9.70 2.39
N GLN A 69 9.29 -9.09 1.25
CA GLN A 69 9.50 -9.69 -0.07
C GLN A 69 10.77 -9.19 -0.78
N GLY A 70 11.53 -8.27 -0.17
CA GLY A 70 12.76 -7.71 -0.75
C GLY A 70 12.54 -6.97 -2.06
N LEU A 71 11.41 -6.26 -2.19
CA LEU A 71 10.99 -5.68 -3.46
C LEU A 71 11.82 -4.45 -3.82
N LYS A 72 12.02 -4.25 -5.13
CA LYS A 72 12.64 -3.06 -5.69
C LYS A 72 11.61 -2.24 -6.44
N ARG A 73 11.92 -0.96 -6.68
CA ARG A 73 11.14 -0.11 -7.59
C ARG A 73 11.24 -0.65 -9.01
N ARG A 74 10.15 -0.56 -9.78
CA ARG A 74 10.16 -0.77 -11.24
C ARG A 74 11.24 0.13 -11.88
N PRO A 75 12.00 -0.36 -12.87
CA PRO A 75 12.88 0.50 -13.67
C PRO A 75 12.08 1.62 -14.32
N VAL A 76 12.62 2.84 -14.34
CA VAL A 76 12.07 3.92 -15.17
C VAL A 76 12.44 3.60 -16.62
N THR A 77 11.45 3.46 -17.49
CA THR A 77 11.69 3.08 -18.89
C THR A 77 12.59 4.12 -19.57
N PRO A 78 13.60 3.73 -20.39
CA PRO A 78 14.66 4.63 -20.88
C PRO A 78 14.25 5.68 -21.92
N TRP A 79 12.99 5.75 -22.35
CA TRP A 79 12.56 6.69 -23.40
C TRP A 79 12.73 8.18 -23.03
N LEU A 80 13.03 8.48 -21.77
CA LEU A 80 13.42 9.81 -21.29
C LEU A 80 14.90 10.18 -21.54
N GLN A 81 15.75 9.28 -22.05
CA GLN A 81 17.16 9.57 -22.38
C GLN A 81 17.38 10.07 -23.83
N LEU A 82 16.33 10.23 -24.65
CA LEU A 82 16.46 10.57 -26.08
C LEU A 82 16.14 12.04 -26.41
N VAL A 83 16.59 12.98 -25.58
CA VAL A 83 16.66 14.41 -25.94
C VAL A 83 17.91 15.05 -25.32
N GLU A 84 19.08 14.47 -25.58
CA GLU A 84 20.28 15.29 -25.69
C GLU A 84 20.29 15.84 -27.12
N SER A 85 19.83 17.09 -27.25
CA SER A 85 19.92 17.87 -28.48
C SER A 85 21.38 17.99 -28.92
N HIS A 86 21.61 17.65 -30.19
CA HIS A 86 22.80 18.01 -30.97
C HIS A 86 23.08 19.52 -30.94
#